data_AF-A0A4S2CFX0-F1
#
_entry.id   AF-A0A4S2CFX0-F1
#
_cell.length_a   1.000
_cell.length_b   1.000
_cell.length_c   1.000
_cell.angle_alpha   90.00
_cell.angle_beta   90.00
_cell.angle_gamma   90.00
#
_symmetry.space_group_name_H-M   'P 1'
#
loop_
_entity.id
_entity.type
_entity.pdbx_description
1 polymer ?
#
loop_
_entity_poly.entity_id
_entity_poly.type
_entity_poly.pdbx_seq_one_letter_code
_entity_poly.pdbx_strand_id
1 'polypeptide(L)'
;MHQVYVDLILSVLLEQYATEKNFLEDYLVIDEAQWEGWKRGEKNLPSETMQKIKNLFTDYEWMLTQKILRQTIIFPEKRTTAVAEYKQIKTRIAQKWLTDGPAKVELIPLKNDQYLTGFLDLKVSINYDEWGYDDILNFRLPADVQRQIEGEKLELLDWVNENLEETYVHEKK
;
A
#
# COMPACT_ATOMS: atom_id res chain seq x y z
N MET A 1 -16.17 9.59 -7.59
CA MET A 1 -14.95 9.12 -8.29
C MET A 1 -13.73 9.71 -7.64
N HIS A 2 -13.62 11.04 -7.60
CA HIS A 2 -12.55 11.73 -6.87
C HIS A 2 -12.43 11.29 -5.41
N GLN A 3 -13.55 11.19 -4.68
CA GLN A 3 -13.51 10.73 -3.29
C GLN A 3 -12.87 9.34 -3.10
N VAL A 4 -13.22 8.36 -3.94
CA VAL A 4 -12.62 7.01 -3.86
C VAL A 4 -11.12 7.04 -4.12
N TYR A 5 -10.68 7.88 -5.05
CA TYR A 5 -9.27 8.08 -5.32
C TYR A 5 -8.53 8.70 -4.13
N VAL A 6 -9.13 9.73 -3.51
CA VAL A 6 -8.62 10.34 -2.28
C VAL A 6 -8.57 9.31 -1.15
N ASP A 7 -9.61 8.52 -0.95
CA ASP A 7 -9.68 7.52 0.12
C ASP A 7 -8.60 6.44 -0.03
N LEU A 8 -8.31 5.99 -1.26
CA LEU A 8 -7.23 5.04 -1.54
C LEU A 8 -5.85 5.64 -1.22
N ILE A 9 -5.61 6.89 -1.63
CA ILE A 9 -4.37 7.60 -1.32
C ILE A 9 -4.21 7.78 0.18
N LEU A 10 -5.26 8.23 0.87
CA LEU A 10 -5.23 8.42 2.32
C LEU A 10 -4.97 7.11 3.05
N SER A 11 -5.54 6.00 2.60
CA SER A 11 -5.26 4.69 3.20
C SER A 11 -3.77 4.35 3.14
N VAL A 12 -3.13 4.47 1.98
CA VAL A 12 -1.71 4.12 1.80
C VAL A 12 -0.78 5.14 2.44
N LEU A 13 -1.14 6.42 2.38
CA LEU A 13 -0.43 7.49 3.06
C LEU A 13 -0.40 7.28 4.57
N LEU A 14 -1.54 6.97 5.19
CA LEU A 14 -1.63 6.76 6.64
C LEU A 14 -0.86 5.50 7.07
N GLU A 15 -0.83 4.46 6.25
CA GLU A 15 0.08 3.33 6.45
C GLU A 15 1.53 3.81 6.45
N GLN A 16 1.91 4.69 5.50
CA GLN A 16 3.30 5.12 5.31
C GLN A 16 3.83 6.17 6.29
N TYR A 17 2.97 7.09 6.74
CA TYR A 17 3.37 8.31 7.47
C TYR A 17 2.65 8.49 8.81
N ALA A 18 1.76 7.56 9.20
CA ALA A 18 0.88 7.60 10.38
C ALA A 18 -0.18 8.73 10.38
N THR A 19 0.17 9.93 9.93
CA THR A 19 -0.71 11.09 9.87
C THR A 19 -0.55 11.85 8.55
N GLU A 20 -1.62 12.52 8.13
CA GLU A 20 -1.56 13.45 6.99
C GLU A 20 -0.56 14.57 7.22
N LYS A 21 -0.46 15.07 8.46
CA LYS A 21 0.47 16.13 8.83
C LYS A 21 1.92 15.74 8.55
N ASN A 22 2.36 14.57 9.00
CA ASN A 22 3.73 14.09 8.76
C ASN A 22 4.02 13.99 7.26
N PHE A 23 3.07 13.48 6.47
CA PHE A 23 3.22 13.41 5.02
C PHE A 23 3.35 14.79 4.36
N LEU A 24 2.55 15.76 4.79
CA LEU A 24 2.58 17.11 4.24
C LEU A 24 3.86 17.85 4.61
N GLU A 25 4.31 17.76 5.85
CA GLU A 25 5.49 18.48 6.34
C GLU A 25 6.79 17.83 5.85
N ASP A 26 6.89 16.50 5.89
CA ASP A 26 8.16 15.79 5.65
C ASP A 26 8.36 15.38 4.18
N TYR A 27 7.28 15.26 3.39
CA TYR A 27 7.36 14.71 2.03
C TYR A 27 6.81 15.63 0.94
N LEU A 28 5.55 16.07 1.03
CA LEU A 28 4.95 16.90 -0.01
C LEU A 28 5.45 18.35 0.04
N VAL A 29 5.64 18.90 1.24
CA VAL A 29 6.04 20.29 1.50
C VAL A 29 5.06 21.28 0.82
N ILE A 30 3.77 21.05 1.05
CA ILE A 30 2.68 21.90 0.54
C ILE A 30 1.83 22.45 1.69
N ASP A 31 1.09 23.52 1.43
CA ASP A 31 0.16 24.10 2.40
C ASP A 31 -1.07 23.20 2.62
N GLU A 32 -1.53 23.12 3.88
CA GLU A 32 -2.67 22.29 4.27
C GLU A 32 -3.95 22.70 3.53
N ALA A 33 -4.15 23.99 3.27
CA ALA A 33 -5.32 24.46 2.52
C ALA A 33 -5.32 23.97 1.06
N GLN A 34 -4.13 23.78 0.46
CA GLN A 34 -4.02 23.19 -0.88
C GLN A 34 -4.38 21.71 -0.87
N TRP A 35 -3.90 20.97 0.14
CA TRP A 35 -4.23 19.57 0.33
C TRP A 35 -5.73 19.35 0.54
N GLU A 36 -6.34 20.14 1.42
CA GLU A 36 -7.78 20.09 1.70
C GLU A 36 -8.63 20.49 0.48
N GLY A 37 -8.22 21.52 -0.27
CA GLY A 37 -8.88 21.92 -1.50
C GLY A 37 -8.80 20.85 -2.59
N TRP A 38 -7.68 20.12 -2.66
CA TRP A 38 -7.56 18.97 -3.54
C TRP A 38 -8.44 17.81 -3.09
N LYS A 39 -8.48 17.45 -1.80
CA LYS A 39 -9.37 16.38 -1.31
C LYS A 39 -10.84 16.64 -1.65
N ARG A 40 -11.29 17.90 -1.56
CA ARG A 40 -12.66 18.31 -1.94
C ARG A 40 -12.89 18.39 -3.46
N GLY A 41 -11.84 18.27 -4.28
CA GLY A 41 -11.93 18.38 -5.73
C GLY A 41 -12.08 19.82 -6.25
N GLU A 42 -11.78 20.82 -5.41
CA GLU A 42 -11.91 22.24 -5.74
C GLU A 42 -10.71 22.75 -6.56
N LYS A 43 -9.53 22.15 -6.33
CA LYS A 43 -8.27 22.52 -6.99
C LYS A 43 -7.47 21.27 -7.34
N ASN A 44 -6.72 21.36 -8.43
CA ASN A 44 -5.72 20.35 -8.76
C ASN A 44 -4.39 20.64 -8.05
N LEU A 45 -3.68 19.59 -7.67
CA LEU A 45 -2.30 19.72 -7.20
C LEU A 45 -1.34 19.89 -8.39
N PRO A 46 -0.18 20.53 -8.18
CA PRO A 46 0.88 20.58 -9.18
C PRO A 46 1.30 19.17 -9.65
N SER A 47 1.75 19.06 -10.90
CA SER A 47 2.16 17.78 -11.50
C SER A 47 3.23 17.06 -10.67
N GLU A 48 4.20 17.81 -10.15
CA GLU A 48 5.27 17.28 -9.29
C GLU A 48 4.71 16.69 -7.97
N THR A 49 3.80 17.41 -7.31
CA THR A 49 3.10 16.91 -6.12
C THR A 49 2.30 15.66 -6.42
N MET A 50 1.62 15.61 -7.59
CA MET A 50 0.92 14.41 -7.99
C MET A 50 1.86 13.24 -8.29
N GLN A 51 3.06 13.50 -8.82
CA GLN A 51 4.06 12.45 -9.02
C GLN A 51 4.54 11.89 -7.68
N LYS A 52 4.80 12.76 -6.69
CA LYS A 52 5.12 12.34 -5.31
C LYS A 52 4.03 11.44 -4.71
N ILE A 53 2.75 11.81 -4.89
CA ILE A 53 1.62 10.98 -4.43
C ILE A 53 1.59 9.62 -5.12
N LYS A 54 1.87 9.55 -6.43
CA LYS A 54 1.96 8.26 -7.14
C LYS A 54 3.09 7.38 -6.61
N ASN A 55 4.22 7.99 -6.23
CA ASN A 55 5.38 7.29 -5.70
C ASN A 55 5.13 6.69 -4.29
N LEU A 56 3.98 6.94 -3.66
CA LEU A 56 3.52 6.16 -2.49
C LEU A 56 3.28 4.69 -2.87
N PHE A 57 3.00 4.42 -4.14
CA PHE A 57 2.72 3.09 -4.66
C PHE A 57 3.90 2.63 -5.51
N THR A 58 4.12 1.32 -5.56
CA THR A 58 4.87 0.73 -6.68
C THR A 58 4.07 0.87 -7.98
N ASP A 59 4.74 0.68 -9.13
CA ASP A 59 4.03 0.72 -10.43
C ASP A 59 2.89 -0.31 -10.51
N TYR A 60 3.10 -1.50 -9.93
CA TYR A 60 2.09 -2.54 -9.87
C TYR A 60 0.91 -2.14 -8.96
N GLU A 61 1.19 -1.61 -7.77
CA GLU A 61 0.16 -1.13 -6.84
C GLU A 61 -0.62 0.06 -7.40
N TRP A 62 0.05 0.94 -8.14
CA TRP A 62 -0.60 2.04 -8.85
C TRP A 62 -1.54 1.51 -9.93
N MET A 63 -1.10 0.51 -10.69
CA MET A 63 -1.92 -0.16 -11.69
C MET A 63 -3.14 -0.87 -11.06
N LEU A 64 -2.99 -1.49 -9.88
CA LEU A 64 -4.12 -2.01 -9.11
C LEU A 64 -5.10 -0.91 -8.70
N THR A 65 -4.60 0.21 -8.18
CA THR A 65 -5.41 1.39 -7.83
C THR A 65 -6.25 1.84 -9.03
N GLN A 66 -5.64 1.94 -10.22
CA GLN A 66 -6.37 2.32 -11.45
C GLN A 66 -7.45 1.30 -11.83
N LYS A 67 -7.19 -0.01 -11.64
CA LYS A 67 -8.20 -1.05 -11.89
C LYS A 67 -9.39 -0.92 -10.93
N ILE A 68 -9.14 -0.72 -9.63
CA ILE A 68 -10.19 -0.51 -8.63
C ILE A 68 -11.02 0.73 -8.97
N LEU A 69 -10.36 1.86 -9.27
CA LEU A 69 -11.05 3.08 -9.67
C LEU A 69 -11.96 2.83 -10.86
N ARG A 70 -11.47 2.19 -11.92
CA ARG A 70 -12.28 1.83 -13.09
C ARG A 70 -13.49 0.97 -12.72
N GLN A 71 -13.32 -0.03 -11.85
CA GLN A 71 -14.44 -0.86 -11.40
C GLN A 71 -15.50 -0.05 -10.65
N THR A 72 -15.12 0.96 -9.88
CA THR A 72 -16.08 1.81 -9.16
C THR A 72 -16.86 2.79 -10.07
N ILE A 73 -16.43 2.91 -11.32
CA ILE A 73 -17.18 3.60 -12.39
C ILE A 73 -18.24 2.67 -12.95
N ILE A 74 -17.85 1.42 -13.24
CA ILE A 74 -18.71 0.39 -13.82
C ILE A 74 -19.76 -0.09 -12.80
N PHE A 75 -19.35 -0.22 -11.53
CA PHE A 75 -20.14 -0.70 -10.40
C PHE A 75 -20.13 0.34 -9.26
N PRO A 76 -20.98 1.38 -9.33
CA PRO A 76 -21.01 2.46 -8.33
C PRO A 76 -21.22 2.00 -6.88
N GLU A 77 -21.89 0.88 -6.67
CA GLU A 77 -22.12 0.25 -5.37
C GLU A 77 -20.83 -0.18 -4.67
N LYS A 78 -19.74 -0.41 -5.42
CA LYS A 78 -18.42 -0.78 -4.89
C LYS A 78 -17.62 0.39 -4.33
N ARG A 79 -18.10 1.63 -4.50
CA ARG A 79 -17.37 2.83 -4.06
C ARG A 79 -17.10 2.84 -2.55
N THR A 80 -18.04 2.35 -1.74
CA THR A 80 -17.92 2.33 -0.27
C THR A 80 -16.96 1.25 0.23
N THR A 81 -16.69 0.23 -0.59
CA THR A 81 -15.81 -0.89 -0.24
C THR A 81 -14.47 -0.85 -0.98
N ALA A 82 -14.22 0.16 -1.81
CA ALA A 82 -13.08 0.19 -2.72
C ALA A 82 -11.72 0.07 -2.02
N VAL A 83 -11.53 0.72 -0.87
CA VAL A 83 -10.30 0.62 -0.07
C VAL A 83 -10.10 -0.79 0.47
N ALA A 84 -11.16 -1.40 1.02
CA ALA A 84 -11.11 -2.77 1.52
C ALA A 84 -10.85 -3.77 0.37
N GLU A 85 -11.50 -3.59 -0.78
CA GLU A 85 -11.28 -4.42 -1.96
C GLU A 85 -9.86 -4.29 -2.51
N TYR A 86 -9.29 -3.08 -2.51
CA TYR A 86 -7.90 -2.87 -2.88
C TYR A 86 -6.96 -3.70 -1.98
N LYS A 87 -7.12 -3.62 -0.65
CA LYS A 87 -6.32 -4.41 0.29
C LYS A 87 -6.49 -5.92 0.09
N GLN A 88 -7.73 -6.40 -0.03
CA GLN A 88 -8.02 -7.82 -0.27
C GLN A 88 -7.45 -8.35 -1.59
N ILE A 89 -7.59 -7.58 -2.68
CA ILE A 89 -7.04 -8.00 -3.98
C ILE A 89 -5.51 -8.01 -3.93
N LYS A 90 -4.90 -7.01 -3.29
CA LYS A 90 -3.46 -6.94 -3.09
C LYS A 90 -2.92 -8.16 -2.35
N THR A 91 -3.56 -8.56 -1.25
CA THR A 91 -3.15 -9.74 -0.46
C THR A 91 -3.32 -11.04 -1.25
N ARG A 92 -4.46 -11.21 -1.94
CA ARG A 92 -4.71 -12.42 -2.76
C ARG A 92 -3.75 -12.55 -3.93
N ILE A 93 -3.38 -11.44 -4.57
CA ILE A 93 -2.38 -11.45 -5.64
C ILE A 93 -1.02 -11.88 -5.09
N ALA A 94 -0.59 -11.32 -3.96
CA ALA A 94 0.67 -11.71 -3.32
C ALA A 94 0.70 -13.21 -2.95
N GLN A 95 -0.36 -13.72 -2.31
CA GLN A 95 -0.46 -15.15 -1.97
C GLN A 95 -0.45 -16.03 -3.21
N LYS A 96 -1.16 -15.62 -4.28
CA LYS A 96 -1.14 -16.35 -5.55
C LYS A 96 0.26 -16.38 -6.17
N TRP A 97 0.97 -15.26 -6.16
CA TRP A 97 2.34 -15.18 -6.68
C TRP A 97 3.32 -16.07 -5.91
N LEU A 98 3.15 -16.20 -4.59
CA LEU A 98 4.00 -17.07 -3.78
C LEU A 98 3.65 -18.54 -3.99
N THR A 99 2.36 -18.87 -4.10
CA THR A 99 1.87 -20.23 -4.35
C THR A 99 2.30 -20.75 -5.72
N ASP A 100 2.22 -19.92 -6.77
CA ASP A 100 2.57 -20.31 -8.14
C ASP A 100 4.10 -20.43 -8.35
N GLY A 101 4.92 -19.98 -7.38
CA GLY A 101 6.37 -20.05 -7.39
C GLY A 101 7.20 -18.92 -8.03
N PRO A 102 6.67 -17.91 -8.78
CA PRO A 102 7.52 -16.87 -9.38
C PRO A 102 7.98 -15.79 -8.40
N ALA A 103 7.33 -15.63 -7.25
CA ALA A 103 7.63 -14.54 -6.33
C ALA A 103 8.62 -14.90 -5.21
N LYS A 104 9.28 -13.85 -4.72
CA LYS A 104 10.07 -13.84 -3.50
C LYS A 104 9.37 -12.99 -2.45
N VAL A 105 9.56 -13.35 -1.18
CA VAL A 105 9.09 -12.60 -0.03
C VAL A 105 10.27 -12.21 0.84
N GLU A 106 10.28 -10.97 1.31
CA GLU A 106 11.36 -10.38 2.09
C GLU A 106 10.79 -9.48 3.19
N LEU A 107 11.31 -9.61 4.42
CA LEU A 107 11.07 -8.65 5.50
C LEU A 107 12.11 -7.53 5.37
N ILE A 108 11.64 -6.31 5.19
CA ILE A 108 12.45 -5.10 5.13
C ILE A 108 12.41 -4.44 6.50
N PRO A 109 13.54 -4.40 7.24
CA PRO A 109 13.61 -3.64 8.48
C PRO A 109 13.43 -2.16 8.17
N LEU A 110 12.51 -1.49 8.87
CA LEU A 110 12.28 -0.05 8.74
C LEU A 110 13.59 0.70 8.99
N LYS A 111 14.11 1.37 7.96
CA LYS A 111 15.28 2.26 8.10
C LYS A 111 14.82 3.59 8.68
N ASN A 112 15.05 3.81 9.98
CA ASN A 112 15.02 5.14 10.62
C ASN A 112 13.77 5.99 10.38
N ASP A 113 12.56 5.42 10.43
CA ASP A 113 11.34 6.22 10.50
C ASP A 113 11.00 6.56 11.95
N GLN A 114 11.09 7.84 12.32
CA GLN A 114 10.81 8.34 13.67
C GLN A 114 9.33 8.17 14.08
N TYR A 115 8.43 7.94 13.13
CA TYR A 115 6.99 8.01 13.35
C TYR A 115 6.29 6.65 13.51
N LEU A 116 6.99 5.54 13.25
CA LEU A 116 6.37 4.22 13.09
C LEU A 116 7.15 3.11 13.82
N THR A 117 7.62 3.43 15.03
CA THR A 117 8.18 2.44 15.94
C THR A 117 7.12 1.38 16.26
N GLY A 118 7.29 0.16 15.73
CA GLY A 118 6.33 -0.94 15.95
C GLY A 118 5.69 -1.53 14.69
N PHE A 119 6.16 -1.16 13.50
CA PHE A 119 5.78 -1.81 12.25
C PHE A 119 6.99 -2.47 11.57
N LEU A 120 6.72 -3.35 10.61
CA LEU A 120 7.68 -3.91 9.67
C LEU A 120 7.12 -3.81 8.25
N ASP A 121 7.99 -3.73 7.26
CA ASP A 121 7.59 -3.77 5.86
C ASP A 121 7.87 -5.17 5.30
N LEU A 122 6.85 -5.78 4.71
CA LEU A 122 6.94 -7.03 3.98
C LEU A 122 6.85 -6.73 2.48
N LYS A 123 7.85 -7.16 1.74
CA LYS A 123 7.88 -7.03 0.27
C LYS A 123 7.64 -8.37 -0.38
N VAL A 124 6.69 -8.42 -1.31
CA VAL A 124 6.47 -9.55 -2.21
C VAL A 124 6.77 -9.08 -3.63
N SER A 125 7.67 -9.77 -4.34
CA SER A 125 8.09 -9.35 -5.68
C SER A 125 8.26 -10.49 -6.67
N ILE A 126 7.84 -10.26 -7.91
CA ILE A 126 8.22 -11.06 -9.07
C ILE A 126 9.34 -10.35 -9.81
N ASN A 127 10.41 -11.08 -10.10
CA ASN A 127 11.55 -10.58 -10.85
C ASN A 127 11.55 -11.18 -12.26
N TYR A 128 11.82 -10.34 -13.26
CA TYR A 128 11.83 -10.71 -14.68
C TYR A 128 13.25 -10.75 -15.28
N ASP A 129 14.28 -10.71 -14.43
CA ASP A 129 15.70 -10.56 -14.78
C ASP A 129 16.02 -9.31 -15.61
N GLU A 130 15.12 -8.32 -15.60
CA GLU A 130 15.24 -7.05 -16.32
C GLU A 130 15.24 -5.87 -15.34
N TRP A 131 16.20 -4.97 -15.49
CA TRP A 131 16.44 -3.91 -14.51
C TRP A 131 15.26 -2.94 -14.39
N GLY A 132 14.67 -2.90 -13.20
CA GLY A 132 13.58 -1.99 -12.86
C GLY A 132 12.19 -2.44 -13.29
N TYR A 133 12.05 -3.66 -13.82
CA TYR A 133 10.75 -4.20 -14.26
C TYR A 133 10.10 -5.13 -13.25
N ASP A 134 10.63 -5.21 -12.02
CA ASP A 134 10.07 -6.03 -10.96
C ASP A 134 8.64 -5.59 -10.62
N ASP A 135 7.72 -6.55 -10.57
CA ASP A 135 6.40 -6.30 -10.00
C ASP A 135 6.50 -6.47 -8.49
N ILE A 136 6.17 -5.41 -7.73
CA ILE A 136 6.37 -5.34 -6.29
C ILE A 136 5.07 -4.99 -5.58
N LEU A 137 4.76 -5.70 -4.50
CA LEU A 137 3.72 -5.39 -3.53
C LEU A 137 4.36 -5.19 -2.16
N ASN A 138 4.08 -4.05 -1.52
CA ASN A 138 4.59 -3.73 -0.19
C ASN A 138 3.47 -3.79 0.83
N PHE A 139 3.66 -4.49 1.93
CA PHE A 139 2.69 -4.58 3.03
C PHE A 139 3.33 -4.03 4.28
N ARG A 140 2.64 -3.12 4.94
CA ARG A 140 3.02 -2.70 6.28
C ARG A 140 2.27 -3.56 7.29
N LEU A 141 3.02 -4.15 8.22
CA LEU A 141 2.48 -5.08 9.19
C LEU A 141 2.92 -4.69 10.60
N PRO A 142 2.12 -4.98 11.64
CA PRO A 142 2.53 -4.85 13.03
C PRO A 142 3.81 -5.64 13.35
N ALA A 143 4.71 -5.06 14.15
CA ALA A 143 6.02 -5.67 14.45
C ALA A 143 5.94 -6.96 15.28
N ASP A 144 4.82 -7.22 15.97
CA ASP A 144 4.59 -8.47 16.68
C ASP A 144 4.45 -9.67 15.74
N VAL A 145 4.11 -9.45 14.47
CA VAL A 145 4.18 -10.46 13.40
C VAL A 145 5.58 -11.05 13.26
N GLN A 146 6.63 -10.25 13.49
CA GLN A 146 8.01 -10.75 13.44
C GLN A 146 8.27 -11.86 14.46
N ARG A 147 7.51 -11.93 15.57
CA ARG A 147 7.62 -13.02 16.54
C ARG A 147 6.89 -14.29 16.11
N GLN A 148 5.93 -14.17 15.19
CA GLN A 148 5.17 -15.30 14.65
C GLN A 148 5.93 -16.01 13.52
N ILE A 149 6.84 -15.29 12.88
CA ILE A 149 7.70 -15.80 11.82
C ILE A 149 9.02 -16.20 12.49
N GLU A 150 9.20 -17.50 12.71
CA GLU A 150 10.52 -18.05 12.99
C GLU A 150 11.43 -17.72 11.78
N GLY A 151 12.72 -17.47 12.01
CA GLY A 151 13.56 -16.71 11.08
C GLY A 151 13.84 -17.35 9.71
N GLU A 152 13.20 -18.48 9.36
CA GLU A 152 13.40 -19.18 8.11
C GLU A 152 12.51 -18.67 6.97
N LYS A 153 13.02 -18.76 5.74
CA LYS A 153 12.30 -18.32 4.53
C LYS A 153 11.04 -19.14 4.26
N LEU A 154 11.03 -20.42 4.61
CA LEU A 154 9.87 -21.31 4.43
C LEU A 154 8.73 -20.89 5.37
N GLU A 155 9.04 -20.58 6.62
CA GLU A 155 8.07 -20.14 7.62
C GLU A 155 7.44 -18.79 7.26
N LEU A 156 8.23 -17.88 6.69
CA LEU A 156 7.71 -16.62 6.15
C LEU A 156 6.72 -16.82 5.01
N LEU A 157 6.99 -17.78 4.11
CA LEU A 157 6.10 -18.11 2.99
C LEU A 157 4.78 -18.69 3.49
N ASP A 158 4.84 -19.65 4.40
CA ASP A 158 3.67 -20.29 4.98
C ASP A 158 2.83 -19.27 5.77
N TRP A 159 3.48 -18.43 6.57
CA TRP A 159 2.81 -17.36 7.31
C TRP A 159 2.07 -16.40 6.38
N VAL A 160 2.68 -15.98 5.26
CA VAL A 160 2.03 -15.08 4.30
C VAL A 160 0.81 -15.74 3.65
N ASN A 161 0.89 -17.03 3.32
CA ASN A 161 -0.22 -17.74 2.71
C ASN A 161 -1.41 -17.90 3.67
N GLU A 162 -1.15 -18.08 4.96
CA GLU A 162 -2.20 -18.32 5.95
C GLU A 162 -2.76 -17.04 6.59
N ASN A 163 -1.92 -16.03 6.83
CA ASN A 163 -2.24 -14.94 7.76
C ASN A 163 -2.25 -13.53 7.15
N LEU A 164 -1.72 -13.34 5.93
CA LEU A 164 -1.51 -11.99 5.37
C LEU A 164 -2.82 -11.21 5.16
N GLU A 165 -3.86 -11.82 4.57
CA GLU A 165 -5.14 -11.14 4.33
C GLU A 165 -5.77 -10.69 5.66
N GLU A 166 -5.83 -11.57 6.65
CA GLU A 166 -6.40 -11.24 7.96
C GLU A 166 -5.62 -10.12 8.66
N THR A 167 -4.29 -10.24 8.69
CA THR A 167 -3.41 -9.27 9.37
C THR A 167 -3.44 -7.89 8.71
N TYR A 168 -3.42 -7.82 7.38
CA TYR A 168 -3.32 -6.56 6.64
C TYR A 168 -4.69 -5.87 6.44
N VAL A 169 -5.78 -6.64 6.29
CA VAL A 169 -7.11 -6.08 6.04
C VAL A 169 -7.81 -5.64 7.34
N HIS A 170 -7.54 -6.32 8.46
CA HIS A 170 -8.25 -6.13 9.72
C HIS A 170 -7.47 -5.39 10.81
N GLU A 171 -6.48 -4.57 10.44
CA GLU A 171 -5.81 -3.68 11.39
C GLU A 171 -6.85 -2.90 12.22
N LYS A 172 -6.91 -3.22 13.52
CA LYS A 172 -7.69 -2.48 14.49
C LYS A 172 -7.05 -1.12 14.66
N LYS A 173 -7.76 -0.08 14.19
CA LYS A 173 -7.50 1.31 14.53
C LYS A 173 -7.38 1.53 16.04
#